data_AF-A0A365Y1A1-F1
#
_entry.id   AF-A0A365Y1A1-F1
#
_cell.length_a   1.000
_cell.length_b   1.000
_cell.length_c   1.000
_cell.angle_alpha   90.00
_cell.angle_beta   90.00
_cell.angle_gamma   90.00
#
_symmetry.space_group_name_H-M   'P 1'
#
loop_
_entity.id
_entity.type
_entity.pdbx_description
1 polymer ?
#
loop_
_entity_poly.entity_id
_entity_poly.type
_entity_poly.pdbx_seq_one_letter_code
_entity_poly.pdbx_strand_id
1 'polypeptide(L)'
;MLKVEFLGEEGIRVNGVLDKEAGYNDHVSGTFSNPKVIDLLSEYSFEELASHFNDFFIEKAVDVDSGKQTVSYYIYLGETVIRKTPLKNLHISIDFDFEASLWAKPWSVLDFSSVFASVLEKLKTKYCYYQSDTDDPFDGFGIKYDVEEKEMNLGICLAEMTETMQSAWNKTEEILQSKLDKDKLITYFHFPSSVKTACKQYLIYFTQFLSDLGIEAETEIEEKGGTTMLKVIPENKEEALSQIREALAVYLAIPGSQEFDELSGNMYDISLAQLRANVLHLKSQWEMAKALLQMKDATIGQLQLCNYQYKQLLDGHAMTPKTAEEEDLIEGVLTVTKYKGDAFTINLPEILRKIKRKLK
;
A
#
# COMPACT_ATOMS: atom_id res chain seq x y z
N MET A 1 -40.03 -11.91 10.40
CA MET A 1 -39.20 -13.04 9.93
C MET A 1 -38.62 -12.64 8.58
N LEU A 2 -37.30 -12.55 8.53
CA LEU A 2 -36.53 -12.18 7.35
C LEU A 2 -36.71 -13.24 6.26
N LYS A 3 -36.85 -12.80 5.01
CA LYS A 3 -36.85 -13.67 3.83
C LYS A 3 -35.80 -13.17 2.85
N VAL A 4 -34.87 -14.05 2.50
CA VAL A 4 -33.78 -13.78 1.56
C VAL A 4 -33.85 -14.79 0.41
N GLU A 5 -33.89 -14.30 -0.82
CA GLU A 5 -33.83 -15.10 -2.05
C GLU A 5 -32.58 -14.70 -2.84
N PHE A 6 -31.67 -15.64 -3.07
CA PHE A 6 -30.48 -15.45 -3.91
C PHE A 6 -30.85 -15.81 -5.36
N LEU A 7 -30.74 -14.84 -6.27
CA LEU A 7 -31.18 -14.99 -7.67
C LEU A 7 -30.02 -15.12 -8.66
N GLY A 8 -28.81 -15.45 -8.16
CA GLY A 8 -27.60 -15.55 -8.98
C GLY A 8 -27.22 -14.19 -9.57
N GLU A 9 -27.03 -14.13 -10.90
CA GLU A 9 -26.68 -12.89 -11.60
C GLU A 9 -27.77 -11.81 -11.55
N GLU A 10 -29.01 -12.16 -11.18
CA GLU A 10 -30.10 -11.19 -11.07
C GLU A 10 -30.08 -10.38 -9.76
N GLY A 11 -29.21 -10.74 -8.80
CA GLY A 11 -29.01 -10.07 -7.52
C GLY A 11 -29.64 -10.79 -6.32
N ILE A 12 -29.90 -10.05 -5.25
CA ILE A 12 -30.45 -10.58 -3.98
C ILE A 12 -31.79 -9.91 -3.68
N ARG A 13 -32.82 -10.70 -3.31
CA ARG A 13 -34.12 -10.18 -2.90
C ARG A 13 -34.33 -10.34 -1.41
N VAL A 14 -34.57 -9.24 -0.71
CA VAL A 14 -34.85 -9.21 0.73
C VAL A 14 -36.30 -8.76 0.94
N ASN A 15 -37.12 -9.61 1.57
CA ASN A 15 -38.54 -9.36 1.82
C ASN A 15 -39.31 -8.85 0.57
N GLY A 16 -38.99 -9.37 -0.61
CA GLY A 16 -39.64 -8.98 -1.86
C GLY A 16 -38.98 -7.80 -2.59
N VAL A 17 -38.05 -7.08 -1.97
CA VAL A 17 -37.30 -5.97 -2.58
C VAL A 17 -36.01 -6.49 -3.20
N LEU A 18 -35.84 -6.26 -4.51
CA LEU A 18 -34.66 -6.70 -5.25
C LEU A 18 -33.53 -5.65 -5.17
N ASP A 19 -32.34 -6.10 -4.78
CA ASP A 19 -31.09 -5.40 -4.99
C ASP A 19 -30.35 -6.04 -6.17
N LYS A 20 -30.30 -5.34 -7.31
CA LYS A 20 -29.67 -5.82 -8.55
C LYS A 20 -28.16 -5.63 -8.55
N GLU A 21 -27.67 -4.70 -7.74
CA GLU A 21 -26.24 -4.39 -7.63
C GLU A 21 -25.58 -5.25 -6.53
N ALA A 22 -26.40 -6.02 -5.80
CA ALA A 22 -25.90 -6.92 -4.80
C ALA A 22 -25.02 -8.01 -5.40
N GLY A 23 -23.77 -8.05 -4.92
CA GLY A 23 -22.85 -9.15 -5.14
C GLY A 23 -23.10 -10.28 -4.15
N TYR A 24 -22.97 -11.52 -4.60
CA TYR A 24 -22.99 -12.70 -3.75
C TYR A 24 -21.85 -13.63 -4.16
N ASN A 25 -21.12 -14.16 -3.17
CA ASN A 25 -20.21 -15.28 -3.39
C ASN A 25 -20.81 -16.54 -2.77
N ASP A 26 -20.40 -17.73 -3.24
CA ASP A 26 -20.91 -19.03 -2.74
C ASP A 26 -20.72 -19.27 -1.22
N HIS A 27 -20.16 -18.31 -0.47
CA HIS A 27 -19.82 -18.39 0.95
C HIS A 27 -20.73 -17.59 1.88
N VAL A 28 -21.95 -17.25 1.44
CA VAL A 28 -22.95 -16.53 2.26
C VAL A 28 -22.56 -15.08 2.59
N SER A 29 -21.62 -14.51 1.83
CA SER A 29 -21.26 -13.08 1.89
C SER A 29 -22.12 -12.28 0.91
N GLY A 30 -22.74 -11.20 1.38
CA GLY A 30 -23.52 -10.28 0.53
C GLY A 30 -22.89 -8.89 0.43
N THR A 31 -23.04 -8.23 -0.72
CA THR A 31 -22.87 -6.78 -0.85
C THR A 31 -24.23 -6.17 -1.12
N PHE A 32 -24.63 -5.11 -0.44
CA PHE A 32 -25.91 -4.43 -0.70
C PHE A 32 -25.70 -2.95 -0.96
N SER A 33 -26.31 -2.46 -2.03
CA SER A 33 -26.22 -1.08 -2.50
C SER A 33 -27.59 -0.40 -2.59
N ASN A 34 -28.68 -1.18 -2.59
CA ASN A 34 -30.04 -0.65 -2.62
C ASN A 34 -30.45 -0.10 -1.24
N PRO A 35 -30.71 1.21 -1.08
CA PRO A 35 -31.05 1.81 0.22
C PRO A 35 -32.27 1.18 0.89
N LYS A 36 -33.27 0.74 0.11
CA LYS A 36 -34.47 0.09 0.66
C LYS A 36 -34.16 -1.28 1.26
N VAL A 37 -33.21 -2.01 0.67
CA VAL A 37 -32.78 -3.30 1.21
C VAL A 37 -31.94 -3.08 2.46
N ILE A 38 -31.06 -2.08 2.46
CA ILE A 38 -30.28 -1.69 3.65
C ILE A 38 -31.20 -1.28 4.82
N ASP A 39 -32.22 -0.47 4.55
CA ASP A 39 -33.23 -0.07 5.55
C ASP A 39 -33.96 -1.31 6.12
N LEU A 40 -34.37 -2.24 5.25
CA LEU A 40 -35.01 -3.49 5.68
C LEU A 40 -34.08 -4.35 6.54
N LEU A 41 -32.82 -4.55 6.13
CA LEU A 41 -31.84 -5.32 6.91
C LEU A 41 -31.59 -4.69 8.28
N SER A 42 -31.62 -3.36 8.36
CA SER A 42 -31.46 -2.60 9.60
C SER A 42 -32.59 -2.83 10.60
N GLU A 43 -33.75 -3.36 10.21
CA GLU A 43 -34.86 -3.69 11.12
C GLU A 43 -34.66 -5.01 11.88
N TYR A 44 -33.68 -5.83 11.50
CA TYR A 44 -33.46 -7.16 12.08
C TYR A 44 -32.33 -7.18 13.12
N SER A 45 -32.41 -8.15 14.03
CA SER A 45 -31.34 -8.44 14.99
C SER A 45 -30.17 -9.15 14.33
N PHE A 46 -28.98 -9.08 14.94
CA PHE A 46 -27.82 -9.84 14.47
C PHE A 46 -28.08 -11.36 14.43
N GLU A 47 -28.84 -11.89 15.40
CA GLU A 47 -29.24 -13.30 15.44
C GLU A 47 -30.10 -13.69 14.22
N GLU A 48 -31.10 -12.87 13.88
CA GLU A 48 -31.93 -13.12 12.70
C GLU A 48 -31.12 -13.04 11.41
N LEU A 49 -30.23 -12.06 11.28
CA LEU A 49 -29.38 -11.89 10.11
C LEU A 49 -28.38 -13.05 9.95
N ALA A 50 -27.81 -13.55 11.05
CA ALA A 50 -26.85 -14.65 11.07
C ALA A 50 -27.45 -15.98 10.57
N SER A 51 -28.78 -16.11 10.54
CA SER A 51 -29.44 -17.28 9.94
C SER A 51 -29.42 -17.29 8.41
N HIS A 52 -29.09 -16.15 7.78
CA HIS A 52 -29.10 -15.96 6.33
C HIS A 52 -27.74 -15.56 5.75
N PHE A 53 -26.85 -14.97 6.54
CA PHE A 53 -25.58 -14.42 6.10
C PHE A 53 -24.44 -14.80 7.06
N ASN A 54 -23.26 -15.12 6.51
CA ASN A 54 -22.03 -15.24 7.31
C ASN A 54 -21.40 -13.86 7.54
N ASP A 55 -21.46 -13.02 6.52
CA ASP A 55 -21.07 -11.63 6.55
C ASP A 55 -21.80 -10.88 5.44
N PHE A 56 -21.85 -9.56 5.55
CA PHE A 56 -22.23 -8.73 4.43
C PHE A 56 -21.67 -7.32 4.58
N PHE A 57 -21.72 -6.60 3.47
CA PHE A 57 -21.19 -5.26 3.32
C PHE A 57 -22.30 -4.31 2.87
N ILE A 58 -22.36 -3.12 3.48
CA ILE A 58 -23.25 -2.03 3.07
C ILE A 58 -22.46 -0.73 2.96
N GLU A 59 -22.79 0.07 1.94
CA GLU A 59 -22.29 1.43 1.80
C GLU A 59 -23.38 2.44 2.17
N LYS A 60 -23.02 3.44 2.95
CA LYS A 60 -23.91 4.55 3.27
C LYS A 60 -23.17 5.87 3.15
N ALA A 61 -23.78 6.83 2.48
CA ALA A 61 -23.32 8.21 2.55
C ALA A 61 -23.62 8.77 3.95
N VAL A 62 -22.59 9.27 4.62
CA VAL A 62 -22.70 9.98 5.89
C VAL A 62 -22.32 11.44 5.65
N ASP A 63 -23.20 12.34 6.10
CA ASP A 63 -22.90 13.77 6.11
C ASP A 63 -21.92 14.04 7.26
N VAL A 64 -20.70 14.48 6.94
CA VAL A 64 -19.75 15.05 7.91
C VAL A 64 -19.56 16.53 7.61
N ASP A 65 -19.02 17.30 8.55
CA ASP A 65 -18.85 18.77 8.38
C ASP A 65 -18.00 19.14 7.16
N SER A 66 -17.18 18.20 6.67
CA SER A 66 -16.33 18.34 5.49
C SER A 66 -16.99 17.92 4.16
N GLY A 67 -18.27 17.52 4.17
CA GLY A 67 -19.00 17.05 3.01
C GLY A 67 -19.60 15.65 3.19
N LYS A 68 -20.08 15.05 2.10
CA LYS A 68 -20.55 13.67 2.11
C LYS A 68 -19.37 12.73 2.00
N GLN A 69 -19.21 11.87 2.99
CA GLN A 69 -18.25 10.76 2.94
C GLN A 69 -19.03 9.46 2.75
N THR A 70 -18.57 8.62 1.84
CA THR A 70 -19.08 7.25 1.76
C THR A 70 -18.43 6.46 2.88
N VAL A 71 -19.28 5.82 3.68
CA VAL A 71 -18.85 5.00 4.80
C VAL A 71 -19.22 3.56 4.50
N SER A 72 -18.23 2.70 4.69
CA SER A 72 -18.24 1.29 4.34
C SER A 72 -18.40 0.48 5.61
N TYR A 73 -19.56 -0.19 5.78
CA TYR A 73 -19.81 -1.03 6.95
C TYR A 73 -19.63 -2.49 6.58
N TYR A 74 -18.74 -3.17 7.30
CA TYR A 74 -18.54 -4.61 7.21
C TYR A 74 -19.18 -5.28 8.42
N ILE A 75 -20.15 -6.15 8.18
CA ILE A 75 -20.89 -6.88 9.21
C ILE A 75 -20.49 -8.35 9.14
N TYR A 76 -19.88 -8.87 10.20
CA TYR A 76 -19.46 -10.27 10.28
C TYR A 76 -20.33 -10.99 11.30
N LEU A 77 -21.12 -11.96 10.85
CA LEU A 77 -22.16 -12.65 11.61
C LEU A 77 -21.80 -14.07 12.05
N GLY A 78 -20.78 -14.67 11.43
CA GLY A 78 -20.33 -16.04 11.68
C GLY A 78 -18.82 -16.24 11.52
N GLU A 79 -18.40 -17.51 11.43
CA GLU A 79 -17.00 -17.84 11.13
C GLU A 79 -16.68 -17.53 9.67
N THR A 80 -16.12 -16.34 9.41
CA THR A 80 -15.60 -15.97 8.09
C THR A 80 -14.08 -16.11 8.08
N VAL A 81 -13.53 -16.61 6.97
CA VAL A 81 -12.08 -16.66 6.72
C VAL A 81 -11.70 -15.53 5.78
N ILE A 82 -11.22 -14.41 6.34
CA ILE A 82 -10.61 -13.34 5.53
C ILE A 82 -9.10 -13.56 5.54
N ARG A 83 -8.49 -13.62 4.35
CA ARG A 83 -7.02 -13.72 4.20
C ARG A 83 -6.37 -14.83 5.06
N LYS A 84 -7.04 -15.98 5.21
CA LYS A 84 -6.63 -17.16 6.02
C LYS A 84 -6.69 -16.98 7.55
N THR A 85 -7.27 -15.89 8.05
CA THR A 85 -7.51 -15.70 9.48
C THR A 85 -8.97 -16.00 9.80
N PRO A 86 -9.28 -17.01 10.64
CA PRO A 86 -10.64 -17.26 11.09
C PRO A 86 -11.09 -16.15 12.05
N LEU A 87 -12.11 -15.40 11.66
CA LEU A 87 -12.79 -14.43 12.53
C LEU A 87 -13.89 -15.19 13.27
N LYS A 88 -13.76 -15.35 14.59
CA LYS A 88 -14.67 -16.17 15.40
C LYS A 88 -15.80 -15.39 16.08
N ASN A 89 -15.78 -14.06 15.98
CA ASN A 89 -16.66 -13.21 16.77
C ASN A 89 -17.53 -12.34 15.85
N LEU A 90 -18.80 -12.22 16.22
CA LEU A 90 -19.75 -11.26 15.66
C LEU A 90 -19.16 -9.86 15.86
N HIS A 91 -18.88 -9.16 14.77
CA HIS A 91 -18.37 -7.79 14.85
C HIS A 91 -18.82 -6.97 13.65
N ILE A 92 -18.84 -5.66 13.87
CA ILE A 92 -19.09 -4.67 12.83
C ILE A 92 -17.91 -3.72 12.78
N SER A 93 -17.50 -3.35 11.56
CA SER A 93 -16.47 -2.34 11.35
C SER A 93 -16.91 -1.30 10.34
N ILE A 94 -16.49 -0.06 10.56
CA ILE A 94 -16.64 1.06 9.65
C ILE A 94 -15.25 1.40 9.13
N ASP A 95 -15.02 1.30 7.83
CA ASP A 95 -13.84 1.84 7.18
C ASP A 95 -14.13 3.20 6.56
N PHE A 96 -13.17 4.10 6.72
CA PHE A 96 -13.06 5.30 5.92
C PHE A 96 -12.27 4.97 4.65
N ASP A 97 -12.90 5.19 3.50
CA ASP A 97 -12.21 5.13 2.22
C ASP A 97 -11.53 6.48 1.95
N PHE A 98 -10.21 6.51 2.08
CA PHE A 98 -9.41 7.72 1.84
C PHE A 98 -8.82 7.70 0.44
N GLU A 99 -9.38 8.50 -0.45
CA GLU A 99 -8.66 8.85 -1.66
C GLU A 99 -7.58 9.88 -1.34
N ALA A 100 -6.32 9.43 -1.19
CA ALA A 100 -5.20 10.30 -0.82
C ALA A 100 -5.03 11.50 -1.76
N SER A 101 -5.44 11.37 -3.02
CA SER A 101 -5.49 12.44 -4.03
C SER A 101 -6.48 13.57 -3.67
N LEU A 102 -7.55 13.26 -2.94
CA LEU A 102 -8.61 14.18 -2.53
C LEU A 102 -8.40 14.74 -1.11
N TRP A 103 -7.37 14.28 -0.40
CA TRP A 103 -7.07 14.74 0.96
C TRP A 103 -6.46 16.14 0.97
N ALA A 104 -7.32 17.16 0.95
CA ALA A 104 -6.94 18.58 0.94
C ALA A 104 -6.85 19.20 2.35
N LYS A 105 -6.67 18.39 3.40
CA LYS A 105 -6.68 18.88 4.80
C LYS A 105 -5.31 19.40 5.25
N PRO A 106 -5.26 20.25 6.29
CA PRO A 106 -4.02 20.87 6.76
C PRO A 106 -2.99 19.94 7.40
N TRP A 107 -3.41 18.72 7.71
CA TRP A 107 -2.71 17.67 8.43
C TRP A 107 -2.68 16.40 7.56
N SER A 108 -1.71 15.52 7.76
CA SER A 108 -1.66 14.27 6.99
C SER A 108 -2.74 13.28 7.44
N VAL A 109 -3.05 12.28 6.60
CA VAL A 109 -3.94 11.15 6.99
C VAL A 109 -3.36 10.40 8.20
N LEU A 110 -2.03 10.28 8.30
CA LEU A 110 -1.34 9.67 9.43
C LEU A 110 -1.51 10.46 10.74
N ASP A 111 -1.41 11.79 10.67
CA ASP A 111 -1.69 12.64 11.83
C ASP A 111 -3.17 12.53 12.24
N PHE A 112 -4.05 12.45 11.25
CA PHE A 112 -5.48 12.28 11.50
C PHE A 112 -5.78 10.95 12.18
N SER A 113 -5.33 9.82 11.61
CA SER A 113 -5.61 8.48 12.13
C SER A 113 -5.06 8.30 13.55
N SER A 114 -3.85 8.80 13.84
CA SER A 114 -3.24 8.72 15.17
C SER A 114 -3.98 9.55 16.23
N VAL A 115 -4.43 10.76 15.88
CA VAL A 115 -5.25 11.58 16.77
C VAL A 115 -6.65 10.97 16.93
N PHE A 116 -7.23 10.44 15.86
CA PHE A 116 -8.53 9.77 15.86
C PHE A 116 -8.54 8.55 16.80
N ALA A 117 -7.52 7.69 16.72
CA ALA A 117 -7.33 6.57 17.64
C ALA A 117 -7.27 7.04 19.11
N SER A 118 -6.51 8.12 19.36
CA SER A 118 -6.39 8.72 20.70
C SER A 118 -7.71 9.34 21.19
N VAL A 119 -8.54 9.86 20.30
CA VAL A 119 -9.85 10.42 20.63
C VAL A 119 -10.81 9.30 21.03
N LEU A 120 -10.86 8.20 20.27
CA LEU A 120 -11.71 7.05 20.58
C LEU A 120 -11.37 6.43 21.93
N GLU A 121 -10.08 6.25 22.22
CA GLU A 121 -9.62 5.73 23.52
C GLU A 121 -10.12 6.61 24.68
N LYS A 122 -10.10 7.94 24.50
CA LYS A 122 -10.56 8.91 25.50
C LYS A 122 -12.07 8.96 25.66
N LEU A 123 -12.83 8.68 24.60
CA LEU A 123 -14.30 8.64 24.66
C LEU A 123 -14.80 7.46 25.51
N LYS A 124 -13.95 6.46 25.80
CA LYS A 124 -14.28 5.28 26.62
C LYS A 124 -15.55 4.58 26.15
N THR A 125 -15.70 4.47 24.83
CA THR A 125 -16.85 3.80 24.21
C THR A 125 -16.60 2.30 24.07
N LYS A 126 -17.65 1.56 23.69
CA LYS A 126 -17.54 0.15 23.28
C LYS A 126 -16.85 -0.04 21.92
N TYR A 127 -16.57 1.05 21.20
CA TYR A 127 -15.95 1.03 19.88
C TYR A 127 -14.43 1.19 20.00
N CYS A 128 -13.69 0.41 19.23
CA CYS A 128 -12.23 0.43 19.18
C CYS A 128 -11.76 0.99 17.84
N TYR A 129 -10.61 1.67 17.85
CA TYR A 129 -9.90 1.97 16.61
C TYR A 129 -9.42 0.67 15.95
N TYR A 130 -9.52 0.60 14.63
CA TYR A 130 -8.82 -0.41 13.85
C TYR A 130 -8.19 0.19 12.61
N GLN A 131 -7.19 -0.51 12.09
CA GLN A 131 -6.47 -0.17 10.87
C GLN A 131 -6.24 -1.48 10.10
N SER A 132 -6.51 -1.46 8.80
CA SER A 132 -6.45 -2.66 7.94
C SER A 132 -5.02 -3.17 7.74
N ASP A 133 -4.05 -2.27 7.58
CA ASP A 133 -2.61 -2.53 7.65
C ASP A 133 -2.05 -1.85 8.91
N THR A 134 -1.22 -2.53 9.71
CA THR A 134 -0.69 -1.95 10.94
C THR A 134 0.27 -0.78 10.71
N ASP A 135 0.90 -0.72 9.53
CA ASP A 135 1.94 0.26 9.23
C ASP A 135 1.45 1.40 8.33
N ASP A 136 0.32 1.23 7.62
CA ASP A 136 -0.21 2.21 6.68
C ASP A 136 -1.71 2.51 6.86
N PRO A 137 -2.09 3.73 7.29
CA PRO A 137 -3.50 4.11 7.41
C PRO A 137 -4.16 4.41 6.06
N PHE A 138 -3.40 4.52 4.96
CA PHE A 138 -3.96 4.69 3.62
C PHE A 138 -4.69 3.45 3.11
N ASP A 139 -4.41 2.28 3.68
CA ASP A 139 -5.11 1.02 3.38
C ASP A 139 -6.47 0.89 4.12
N GLY A 140 -6.90 1.95 4.81
CA GLY A 140 -8.17 2.03 5.52
C GLY A 140 -8.00 1.93 7.03
N PHE A 141 -8.71 2.81 7.73
CA PHE A 141 -8.90 2.74 9.17
C PHE A 141 -10.32 3.13 9.52
N GLY A 142 -10.72 2.87 10.75
CA GLY A 142 -11.94 3.42 11.29
C GLY A 142 -12.28 2.86 12.65
N ILE A 143 -13.54 2.48 12.85
CA ILE A 143 -14.03 1.99 14.13
C ILE A 143 -14.60 0.58 14.02
N LYS A 144 -14.27 -0.25 15.01
CA LYS A 144 -14.74 -1.62 15.13
C LYS A 144 -15.52 -1.80 16.43
N TYR A 145 -16.56 -2.61 16.39
CA TYR A 145 -17.30 -3.07 17.57
C TYR A 145 -17.45 -4.58 17.54
N ASP A 146 -16.93 -5.25 18.56
CA ASP A 146 -17.23 -6.66 18.81
C ASP A 146 -18.60 -6.73 19.50
N VAL A 147 -19.60 -7.30 18.81
CA VAL A 147 -20.98 -7.29 19.27
C VAL A 147 -21.18 -8.32 20.37
N GLU A 148 -21.63 -7.85 21.53
CA GLU A 148 -21.87 -8.70 22.70
C GLU A 148 -23.30 -9.25 22.75
N GLU A 149 -24.29 -8.45 22.31
CA GLU A 149 -25.72 -8.77 22.37
C GLU A 149 -26.25 -9.12 20.96
N LYS A 150 -26.55 -10.40 20.71
CA LYS A 150 -26.96 -10.88 19.38
C LYS A 150 -28.38 -10.45 19.00
N GLU A 151 -29.20 -10.17 20.00
CA GLU A 151 -30.58 -9.70 19.87
C GLU A 151 -30.64 -8.21 19.52
N MET A 152 -29.51 -7.50 19.59
CA MET A 152 -29.42 -6.09 19.22
C MET A 152 -29.80 -5.90 17.75
N ASN A 153 -30.65 -4.91 17.51
CA ASN A 153 -31.05 -4.50 16.17
C ASN A 153 -29.87 -3.84 15.43
N LEU A 154 -29.64 -4.26 14.18
CA LEU A 154 -28.55 -3.76 13.35
C LEU A 154 -28.64 -2.24 13.17
N GLY A 155 -29.82 -1.71 12.86
CA GLY A 155 -30.04 -0.28 12.63
C GLY A 155 -29.69 0.60 13.83
N ILE A 156 -30.02 0.15 15.05
CA ILE A 156 -29.63 0.83 16.30
C ILE A 156 -28.10 0.84 16.42
N CYS A 157 -27.45 -0.32 16.22
CA CYS A 157 -25.99 -0.41 16.28
C CYS A 157 -25.32 0.49 15.24
N LEU A 158 -25.79 0.47 13.99
CA LEU A 158 -25.29 1.32 12.91
C LEU A 158 -25.43 2.81 13.25
N ALA A 159 -26.58 3.22 13.80
CA ALA A 159 -26.83 4.60 14.17
C ALA A 159 -25.88 5.08 15.28
N GLU A 160 -25.76 4.32 16.37
CA GLU A 160 -24.85 4.64 17.49
C GLU A 160 -23.38 4.69 17.05
N MET A 161 -22.98 3.75 16.20
CA MET A 161 -21.62 3.66 15.67
C MET A 161 -21.31 4.86 14.77
N THR A 162 -22.27 5.25 13.91
CA THR A 162 -22.14 6.44 13.05
C THR A 162 -22.05 7.73 13.86
N GLU A 163 -22.86 7.88 14.90
CA GLU A 163 -22.82 9.05 15.80
C GLU A 163 -21.47 9.12 16.53
N THR A 164 -20.99 7.98 17.03
CA THR A 164 -19.68 7.90 17.71
C THR A 164 -18.54 8.26 16.75
N MET A 165 -18.59 7.71 15.54
CA MET A 165 -17.63 8.00 14.47
C MET A 165 -17.60 9.51 14.17
N GLN A 166 -18.77 10.12 13.96
CA GLN A 166 -18.88 11.55 13.65
C GLN A 166 -18.37 12.41 14.81
N SER A 167 -18.70 12.07 16.05
CA SER A 167 -18.19 12.74 17.24
C SER A 167 -16.66 12.66 17.33
N ALA A 168 -16.09 11.47 17.10
CA ALA A 168 -14.65 11.27 17.09
C ALA A 168 -13.96 12.02 15.95
N TRP A 169 -14.58 12.05 14.77
CA TRP A 169 -14.09 12.77 13.60
C TRP A 169 -14.00 14.28 13.88
N ASN A 170 -15.11 14.89 14.29
CA ASN A 170 -15.18 16.33 14.53
C ASN A 170 -14.20 16.77 15.61
N LYS A 171 -14.05 15.98 16.67
CA LYS A 171 -13.10 16.24 17.75
C LYS A 171 -11.64 16.08 17.31
N THR A 172 -11.38 15.15 16.39
CA THR A 172 -10.05 14.98 15.78
C THR A 172 -9.69 16.20 14.95
N GLU A 173 -10.62 16.68 14.12
CA GLU A 173 -10.43 17.92 13.37
C GLU A 173 -10.21 19.13 14.30
N GLU A 174 -10.98 19.27 15.38
CA GLU A 174 -10.79 20.35 16.37
C GLU A 174 -9.38 20.32 16.99
N ILE A 175 -8.90 19.14 17.39
CA ILE A 175 -7.57 18.96 17.97
C ILE A 175 -6.47 19.28 16.94
N LEU A 176 -6.62 18.82 15.70
CA LEU A 176 -5.61 19.08 14.67
C LEU A 176 -5.62 20.54 14.23
N GLN A 177 -6.80 21.14 14.12
CA GLN A 177 -6.97 22.56 13.82
C GLN A 177 -6.38 23.44 14.92
N SER A 178 -6.56 23.09 16.20
CA SER A 178 -5.95 23.84 17.31
C SER A 178 -4.42 23.69 17.38
N LYS A 179 -3.87 22.61 16.82
CA LYS A 179 -2.42 22.40 16.67
C LYS A 179 -1.82 23.11 15.46
N LEU A 180 -2.63 23.61 14.54
CA LEU A 180 -2.13 24.41 13.43
C LEU A 180 -1.55 25.71 13.97
N ASP A 181 -0.25 25.84 13.78
CA ASP A 181 0.45 27.07 14.07
C ASP A 181 0.01 28.10 13.02
N LYS A 182 -0.84 29.05 13.41
CA LYS A 182 -1.49 30.04 12.54
C LYS A 182 -0.51 30.94 11.77
N ASP A 183 0.77 30.83 12.09
CA ASP A 183 1.83 31.65 11.54
C ASP A 183 2.72 30.89 10.55
N LYS A 184 2.52 29.58 10.35
CA LYS A 184 3.37 28.78 9.45
C LYS A 184 2.69 27.54 8.90
N LEU A 185 3.02 27.19 7.67
CA LEU A 185 2.74 25.89 7.08
C LEU A 185 3.88 24.93 7.41
N ILE A 186 3.56 23.72 7.87
CA ILE A 186 4.52 22.63 8.00
C ILE A 186 3.96 21.41 7.26
N THR A 187 4.77 20.80 6.41
CA THR A 187 4.43 19.61 5.64
C THR A 187 5.58 18.62 5.67
N TYR A 188 5.26 17.34 5.74
CA TYR A 188 6.24 16.25 5.82
C TYR A 188 6.17 15.38 4.57
N PHE A 189 7.34 14.99 4.05
CA PHE A 189 7.47 14.17 2.85
C PHE A 189 8.35 12.95 3.10
N HIS A 190 7.90 11.80 2.61
CA HIS A 190 8.66 10.56 2.59
C HIS A 190 9.12 10.26 1.16
N PHE A 191 10.33 10.73 0.82
CA PHE A 191 10.89 10.49 -0.50
C PHE A 191 11.71 9.21 -0.55
N PRO A 192 11.59 8.39 -1.62
CA PRO A 192 12.49 7.27 -1.85
C PRO A 192 13.95 7.74 -1.90
N SER A 193 14.87 6.98 -1.31
CA SER A 193 16.28 7.35 -1.19
C SER A 193 16.96 7.64 -2.53
N SER A 194 16.51 6.99 -3.60
CA SER A 194 17.01 7.17 -4.98
C SER A 194 16.74 8.55 -5.56
N VAL A 195 15.66 9.22 -5.16
CA VAL A 195 15.20 10.49 -5.74
C VAL A 195 15.07 11.62 -4.70
N LYS A 196 15.33 11.32 -3.43
CA LYS A 196 15.20 12.25 -2.30
C LYS A 196 15.89 13.59 -2.53
N THR A 197 17.12 13.58 -3.03
CA THR A 197 17.86 14.82 -3.30
C THR A 197 17.17 15.67 -4.37
N ALA A 198 16.65 15.05 -5.42
CA ALA A 198 15.93 15.72 -6.51
C ALA A 198 14.66 16.40 -5.99
N CYS A 199 13.86 15.66 -5.22
CA CYS A 199 12.63 16.18 -4.63
C CYS A 199 12.91 17.33 -3.66
N LYS A 200 13.97 17.23 -2.83
CA LYS A 200 14.39 18.34 -1.95
C LYS A 200 14.78 19.58 -2.75
N GLN A 201 15.56 19.43 -3.82
CA GLN A 201 15.91 20.54 -4.71
C GLN A 201 14.67 21.16 -5.35
N TYR A 202 13.69 20.35 -5.75
CA TYR A 202 12.43 20.86 -6.28
C TYR A 202 11.63 21.65 -5.24
N LEU A 203 11.60 21.21 -3.98
CA LEU A 203 10.96 21.95 -2.89
C LEU A 203 11.66 23.28 -2.57
N ILE A 204 12.98 23.39 -2.76
CA ILE A 204 13.72 24.65 -2.57
C ILE A 204 13.20 25.74 -3.52
N TYR A 205 12.78 25.37 -4.73
CA TYR A 205 12.23 26.33 -5.70
C TYR A 205 10.80 26.77 -5.39
N PHE A 206 10.15 26.16 -4.40
CA PHE A 206 8.80 26.54 -4.00
C PHE A 206 8.74 27.99 -3.48
N THR A 207 9.77 28.48 -2.80
CA THR A 207 9.86 29.88 -2.34
C THR A 207 9.82 30.86 -3.49
N GLN A 208 10.53 30.55 -4.58
CA GLN A 208 10.52 31.38 -5.78
C GLN A 208 9.14 31.35 -6.44
N PHE A 209 8.52 30.17 -6.51
CA PHE A 209 7.15 30.02 -7.02
C PHE A 209 6.14 30.85 -6.21
N LEU A 210 6.27 30.90 -4.88
CA LEU A 210 5.44 31.78 -4.04
C LEU A 210 5.69 33.26 -4.34
N SER A 211 6.95 33.66 -4.49
CA SER A 211 7.31 35.05 -4.86
C SER A 211 6.75 35.44 -6.23
N ASP A 212 6.76 34.52 -7.20
CA ASP A 212 6.15 34.73 -8.53
C ASP A 212 4.63 34.92 -8.45
N LEU A 213 3.97 34.36 -7.44
CA LEU A 213 2.56 34.58 -7.12
C LEU A 213 2.30 35.86 -6.30
N GLY A 214 3.36 36.60 -5.96
CA GLY A 214 3.29 37.79 -5.10
C GLY A 214 3.18 37.48 -3.61
N ILE A 215 3.53 36.26 -3.19
CA ILE A 215 3.51 35.83 -1.79
C ILE A 215 4.94 35.78 -1.25
N GLU A 216 5.27 36.71 -0.37
CA GLU A 216 6.56 36.72 0.33
C GLU A 216 6.52 35.77 1.55
N ALA A 217 7.42 34.80 1.57
CA ALA A 217 7.52 33.81 2.62
C ALA A 217 8.95 33.28 2.81
N GLU A 218 9.29 33.00 4.06
CA GLU A 218 10.51 32.25 4.39
C GLU A 218 10.22 30.75 4.33
N THR A 219 11.12 29.99 3.73
CA THR A 219 11.02 28.52 3.68
C THR A 219 12.20 27.87 4.34
N GLU A 220 11.94 26.82 5.10
CA GLU A 220 12.95 26.00 5.77
C GLU A 220 12.71 24.53 5.39
N ILE A 221 13.77 23.85 4.97
CA ILE A 221 13.72 22.41 4.65
C ILE A 221 14.70 21.68 5.56
N GLU A 222 14.18 20.81 6.43
CA GLU A 222 14.98 19.98 7.32
C GLU A 222 14.79 18.49 7.03
N GLU A 223 15.77 17.69 7.43
CA GLU A 223 15.68 16.23 7.38
C GLU A 223 15.79 15.66 8.79
N LYS A 224 14.76 14.90 9.20
CA LYS A 224 14.71 14.25 10.51
C LYS A 224 14.08 12.87 10.35
N GLY A 225 14.78 11.83 10.83
CA GLY A 225 14.23 10.47 10.91
C GLY A 225 13.83 9.84 9.58
N GLY A 226 14.50 10.18 8.47
CA GLY A 226 14.14 9.68 7.13
C GLY A 226 13.11 10.53 6.39
N THR A 227 12.37 11.36 7.10
CA THR A 227 11.37 12.30 6.56
C THR A 227 12.01 13.65 6.19
N THR A 228 11.47 14.32 5.18
CA THR A 228 11.82 15.70 4.80
C THR A 228 10.71 16.63 5.25
N MET A 229 11.01 17.59 6.11
CA MET A 229 10.06 18.60 6.58
C MET A 229 10.24 19.87 5.74
N LEU A 230 9.15 20.37 5.15
CA LEU A 230 9.04 21.71 4.59
C LEU A 230 8.28 22.58 5.58
N LYS A 231 8.84 23.73 5.92
CA LYS A 231 8.20 24.75 6.73
C LYS A 231 8.17 26.06 5.95
N VAL A 232 7.03 26.73 5.91
CA VAL A 232 6.82 27.99 5.20
C VAL A 232 6.21 29.00 6.15
N ILE A 233 6.86 30.14 6.34
CA ILE A 233 6.44 31.22 7.22
C ILE A 233 6.14 32.43 6.32
N PRO A 234 4.86 32.76 6.06
CA PRO A 234 4.54 33.97 5.31
C PRO A 234 4.91 35.24 6.07
N GLU A 235 5.30 36.29 5.35
CA GLU A 235 5.47 37.61 5.95
C GLU A 235 4.11 38.22 6.38
N ASN A 236 3.04 37.95 5.63
CA ASN A 236 1.68 38.37 5.95
C ASN A 236 0.81 37.16 6.38
N LYS A 237 0.47 37.10 7.67
CA LYS A 237 0.04 35.88 8.35
C LYS A 237 -1.37 35.39 8.03
N GLU A 238 -2.37 36.28 7.94
CA GLU A 238 -3.78 35.86 7.94
C GLU A 238 -4.30 35.43 6.57
N GLU A 239 -3.86 36.07 5.47
CA GLU A 239 -4.38 35.78 4.12
C GLU A 239 -3.47 34.82 3.32
N ALA A 240 -2.17 34.79 3.63
CA ALA A 240 -1.20 34.05 2.82
C ALA A 240 -1.21 32.54 3.06
N LEU A 241 -1.55 32.03 4.26
CA LEU A 241 -1.40 30.59 4.53
C LEU A 241 -2.34 29.70 3.72
N SER A 242 -3.57 30.13 3.46
CA SER A 242 -4.50 29.37 2.60
C SER A 242 -3.97 29.34 1.16
N GLN A 243 -3.54 30.50 0.66
CA GLN A 243 -2.96 30.64 -0.68
C GLN A 243 -1.68 29.82 -0.84
N ILE A 244 -0.81 29.78 0.18
CA ILE A 244 0.42 28.97 0.18
C ILE A 244 0.08 27.47 0.11
N ARG A 245 -0.98 27.00 0.80
CA ARG A 245 -1.40 25.60 0.74
C ARG A 245 -1.89 25.22 -0.65
N GLU A 246 -2.75 26.04 -1.23
CA GLU A 246 -3.25 25.84 -2.60
C GLU A 246 -2.09 25.88 -3.60
N ALA A 247 -1.19 26.86 -3.46
CA ALA A 247 0.01 26.97 -4.27
C ALA A 247 0.91 25.72 -4.14
N LEU A 248 1.09 25.18 -2.93
CA LEU A 248 1.88 23.96 -2.72
C LEU A 248 1.25 22.76 -3.40
N ALA A 249 -0.07 22.58 -3.28
CA ALA A 249 -0.79 21.48 -3.94
C ALA A 249 -0.65 21.57 -5.46
N VAL A 250 -0.87 22.76 -6.04
CA VAL A 250 -0.68 23.00 -7.47
C VAL A 250 0.76 22.71 -7.88
N TYR A 251 1.74 23.29 -7.18
CA TYR A 251 3.16 23.14 -7.45
C TYR A 251 3.61 21.67 -7.49
N LEU A 252 3.19 20.87 -6.51
CA LEU A 252 3.52 19.45 -6.45
C LEU A 252 2.89 18.62 -7.57
N ALA A 253 1.76 19.06 -8.13
CA ALA A 253 1.09 18.37 -9.23
C ALA A 253 1.70 18.67 -10.62
N ILE A 254 2.41 19.80 -10.77
CA ILE A 254 2.94 20.26 -12.08
C ILE A 254 3.80 19.19 -12.80
N PRO A 255 4.75 18.49 -12.15
CA PRO A 255 5.56 17.51 -12.87
C PRO A 255 4.77 16.36 -13.49
N GLY A 256 3.57 16.07 -12.99
CA GLY A 256 2.69 15.02 -13.49
C GLY A 256 1.63 15.49 -14.49
N SER A 257 1.45 16.79 -14.71
CA SER A 257 0.40 17.28 -15.60
C SER A 257 0.85 17.28 -17.07
N GLN A 258 0.02 16.72 -17.95
CA GLN A 258 0.27 16.71 -19.41
C GLN A 258 0.16 18.11 -20.00
N GLU A 259 -0.78 18.90 -19.49
CA GLU A 259 -1.06 20.28 -19.92
C GLU A 259 0.15 21.21 -19.78
N PHE A 260 1.02 20.96 -18.78
CA PHE A 260 2.22 21.77 -18.56
C PHE A 260 3.30 21.55 -19.62
N ASP A 261 3.40 20.34 -20.16
CA ASP A 261 4.34 20.04 -21.25
C ASP A 261 3.86 20.69 -22.59
N GLU A 262 2.55 20.88 -22.76
CA GLU A 262 1.92 21.42 -23.97
C GLU A 262 1.93 22.95 -24.06
N LEU A 263 2.00 23.68 -22.93
CA LEU A 263 2.07 25.16 -22.84
C LEU A 263 3.31 25.81 -23.51
N SER A 264 4.10 25.01 -24.21
CA SER A 264 5.37 25.30 -24.88
C SER A 264 5.39 26.40 -25.95
N GLY A 265 4.25 27.00 -26.30
CA GLY A 265 4.14 28.01 -27.37
C GLY A 265 4.40 29.47 -26.97
N ASN A 266 4.23 29.86 -25.71
CA ASN A 266 4.28 31.27 -25.29
C ASN A 266 5.43 31.54 -24.30
N MET A 267 6.64 31.79 -24.83
CA MET A 267 7.87 32.04 -24.07
C MET A 267 8.02 33.48 -23.51
N TYR A 268 6.94 34.26 -23.37
CA TYR A 268 7.06 35.66 -22.96
C TYR A 268 7.15 35.87 -21.45
N ASP A 269 6.87 34.84 -20.65
CA ASP A 269 6.92 34.91 -19.19
C ASP A 269 8.17 34.20 -18.64
N ILE A 270 9.05 34.96 -17.99
CA ILE A 270 10.31 34.49 -17.42
C ILE A 270 10.06 33.55 -16.23
N SER A 271 9.04 33.81 -15.40
CA SER A 271 8.71 32.98 -14.25
C SER A 271 8.19 31.61 -14.71
N LEU A 272 7.39 31.58 -15.78
CA LEU A 272 6.97 30.31 -16.40
C LEU A 272 8.15 29.52 -16.98
N ALA A 273 9.10 30.20 -17.62
CA ALA A 273 10.31 29.56 -18.14
C ALA A 273 11.18 28.96 -17.02
N GLN A 274 11.32 29.65 -15.89
CA GLN A 274 12.04 29.15 -14.71
C GLN A 274 11.33 27.94 -14.08
N LEU A 275 10.02 28.03 -13.87
CA LEU A 275 9.22 26.91 -13.36
C LEU A 275 9.38 25.67 -14.25
N ARG A 276 9.34 25.87 -15.57
CA ARG A 276 9.57 24.79 -16.54
C ARG A 276 10.96 24.19 -16.44
N ALA A 277 11.99 25.01 -16.30
CA ALA A 277 13.36 24.53 -16.12
C ALA A 277 13.47 23.66 -14.85
N ASN A 278 12.84 24.07 -13.75
CA ASN A 278 12.82 23.32 -12.49
C ASN A 278 12.10 21.98 -12.64
N VAL A 279 10.95 21.95 -13.32
CA VAL A 279 10.19 20.72 -13.61
C VAL A 279 10.98 19.77 -14.51
N LEU A 280 11.59 20.28 -15.59
CA LEU A 280 12.42 19.47 -16.48
C LEU A 280 13.66 18.92 -15.77
N HIS A 281 14.24 19.71 -14.87
CA HIS A 281 15.37 19.26 -14.06
C HIS A 281 14.97 18.08 -13.16
N LEU A 282 13.82 18.18 -12.46
CA LEU A 282 13.29 17.08 -11.66
C LEU A 282 13.01 15.83 -12.50
N LYS A 283 12.32 15.97 -13.64
CA LYS A 283 12.03 14.85 -14.56
C LYS A 283 13.32 14.16 -15.03
N SER A 284 14.34 14.94 -15.38
CA SER A 284 15.65 14.43 -15.81
C SER A 284 16.36 13.63 -14.70
N GLN A 285 16.37 14.15 -13.47
CA GLN A 285 16.97 13.43 -12.33
C GLN A 285 16.20 12.14 -12.01
N TRP A 286 14.86 12.15 -12.14
CA TRP A 286 14.02 10.98 -11.92
C TRP A 286 14.28 9.88 -12.97
N GLU A 287 14.32 10.23 -14.26
CA GLU A 287 14.66 9.29 -15.33
C GLU A 287 16.07 8.71 -15.17
N MET A 288 17.04 9.54 -14.75
CA MET A 288 18.39 9.06 -14.45
C MET A 288 18.41 8.06 -13.29
N ALA A 289 17.66 8.32 -12.22
CA ALA A 289 17.55 7.39 -11.09
C ALA A 289 16.92 6.05 -11.52
N LYS A 290 15.91 6.09 -12.38
CA LYS A 290 15.27 4.90 -12.95
C LYS A 290 16.23 4.08 -13.83
N ALA A 291 16.99 4.73 -14.70
CA ALA A 291 18.00 4.07 -15.52
C ALA A 291 19.10 3.42 -14.65
N LEU A 292 19.50 4.09 -13.57
CA LEU A 292 20.49 3.56 -12.64
C LEU A 292 19.97 2.33 -11.87
N LEU A 293 18.68 2.31 -11.51
CA LEU A 293 18.04 1.12 -10.93
C LEU A 293 18.03 -0.05 -11.93
N GLN A 294 17.59 0.18 -13.16
CA GLN A 294 17.61 -0.86 -14.20
C GLN A 294 19.01 -1.42 -14.45
N MET A 295 20.03 -0.55 -14.44
CA MET A 295 21.43 -0.96 -14.57
C MET A 295 21.91 -1.79 -13.37
N LYS A 296 21.50 -1.44 -12.15
CA LYS A 296 21.79 -2.23 -10.95
C LYS A 296 21.16 -3.62 -11.05
N ASP A 297 19.90 -3.72 -11.45
CA ASP A 297 19.20 -4.99 -11.59
C ASP A 297 19.84 -5.88 -12.65
N ALA A 298 20.22 -5.31 -13.80
CA ALA A 298 20.96 -6.02 -14.83
C ALA A 298 22.32 -6.54 -14.32
N THR A 299 23.02 -5.72 -13.51
CA THR A 299 24.30 -6.11 -12.90
C THR A 299 24.12 -7.23 -11.88
N ILE A 300 23.08 -7.16 -11.05
CA ILE A 300 22.74 -8.22 -10.09
C ILE A 300 22.46 -9.53 -10.84
N GLY A 301 21.64 -9.49 -11.89
CA GLY A 301 21.37 -10.66 -12.73
C GLY A 301 22.64 -11.25 -13.34
N GLN A 302 23.54 -10.40 -13.84
CA GLN A 302 24.82 -10.85 -14.40
C GLN A 302 25.73 -11.50 -13.33
N LEU A 303 25.81 -10.92 -12.13
CA LEU A 303 26.58 -11.49 -11.02
C LEU A 303 26.02 -12.83 -10.56
N GLN A 304 24.69 -12.97 -10.51
CA GLN A 304 24.03 -14.24 -10.19
C GLN A 304 24.33 -15.32 -11.23
N LEU A 305 24.27 -14.98 -12.52
CA LEU A 305 24.64 -15.89 -13.60
C LEU A 305 26.11 -16.33 -13.50
N CYS A 306 27.02 -15.39 -13.22
CA CYS A 306 28.44 -15.68 -13.06
C CYS A 306 28.68 -16.62 -11.86
N ASN A 307 28.05 -16.34 -10.71
CA ASN A 307 28.11 -17.22 -9.53
C ASN A 307 27.56 -18.62 -9.82
N TYR A 308 26.48 -18.73 -10.59
CA TYR A 308 25.93 -20.01 -11.00
C TYR A 308 26.92 -20.80 -11.87
N GLN A 309 27.55 -20.14 -12.85
CA GLN A 309 28.58 -20.75 -13.69
C GLN A 309 29.81 -21.20 -12.88
N TYR A 310 30.27 -20.38 -11.93
CA TYR A 310 31.37 -20.75 -11.04
C TYR A 310 31.05 -21.99 -10.21
N LYS A 311 29.83 -22.09 -9.67
CA LYS A 311 29.40 -23.29 -8.94
C LYS A 311 29.43 -24.53 -9.83
N GLN A 312 28.89 -24.45 -11.05
CA GLN A 312 28.95 -25.57 -11.99
C GLN A 312 30.38 -26.01 -12.33
N LEU A 313 31.31 -25.07 -12.48
CA LEU A 313 32.73 -25.38 -12.75
C LEU A 313 33.40 -26.07 -11.55
N LEU A 314 33.12 -25.59 -10.32
CA LEU A 314 33.63 -26.18 -9.10
C LEU A 314 33.08 -27.59 -8.87
N ASP A 315 31.78 -27.78 -9.08
CA ASP A 315 31.13 -29.09 -8.98
C ASP A 315 31.64 -30.05 -10.07
N GLY A 316 31.93 -29.53 -11.27
CA GLY A 316 32.57 -30.30 -12.35
C GLY A 316 34.04 -30.67 -12.09
N HIS A 317 34.73 -29.99 -11.18
CA HIS A 317 36.11 -30.31 -10.75
C HIS A 317 36.17 -31.18 -9.48
N ALA A 318 35.02 -31.45 -8.83
CA ALA A 318 34.93 -32.38 -7.70
C ALA A 318 34.98 -33.87 -8.11
N MET A 319 35.13 -34.19 -9.41
CA MET A 319 35.57 -35.51 -9.88
C MET A 319 37.07 -35.63 -9.66
N THR A 320 37.44 -36.22 -8.52
CA THR A 320 38.81 -36.62 -8.15
C THR A 320 39.64 -37.05 -9.36
N PRO A 321 40.88 -36.54 -9.53
CA PRO A 321 41.76 -37.02 -10.59
C PRO A 321 42.11 -38.48 -10.29
N LYS A 322 41.48 -39.43 -11.01
CA LYS A 322 41.86 -40.85 -10.96
C LYS A 322 43.36 -40.95 -11.24
N THR A 323 44.12 -41.33 -10.23
CA THR A 323 45.56 -41.53 -10.32
C THR A 323 45.85 -42.55 -11.40
N ALA A 324 47.01 -42.43 -12.07
CA ALA A 324 47.37 -43.20 -13.25
C ALA A 324 47.46 -44.73 -13.04
N GLU A 325 47.23 -45.21 -11.82
CA GLU A 325 47.42 -46.59 -11.38
C GLU A 325 46.12 -47.41 -11.30
N GLU A 326 44.96 -46.76 -11.45
CA GLU A 326 43.64 -47.43 -11.37
C GLU A 326 42.69 -46.97 -12.49
N GLU A 327 41.83 -47.88 -12.94
CA GLU A 327 40.80 -47.63 -13.96
C GLU A 327 39.58 -48.50 -13.67
N ASP A 328 38.39 -47.90 -13.68
CA ASP A 328 37.15 -48.68 -13.50
C ASP A 328 36.75 -49.40 -14.80
N LEU A 329 36.52 -50.71 -14.66
CA LEU A 329 35.90 -51.51 -15.72
C LEU A 329 34.39 -51.21 -15.77
N ILE A 330 33.76 -51.20 -14.59
CA ILE A 330 32.36 -50.83 -14.34
C ILE A 330 32.37 -49.85 -13.16
N GLU A 331 31.86 -48.63 -13.39
CA GLU A 331 31.96 -47.51 -12.46
C GLU A 331 31.35 -47.86 -11.08
N GLY A 332 32.16 -47.75 -10.02
CA GLY A 332 31.75 -48.04 -8.64
C GLY A 332 31.58 -49.51 -8.27
N VAL A 333 31.77 -50.45 -9.21
CA VAL A 333 31.56 -51.89 -8.99
C VAL A 333 32.85 -52.68 -9.12
N LEU A 334 33.71 -52.33 -10.09
CA LEU A 334 34.95 -53.07 -10.35
C LEU A 334 36.07 -52.17 -10.87
N THR A 335 37.11 -52.03 -10.05
CA THR A 335 38.33 -51.26 -10.35
C THR A 335 39.48 -52.20 -10.67
N VAL A 336 40.20 -51.92 -11.76
CA VAL A 336 41.35 -52.69 -12.19
C VAL A 336 42.61 -51.95 -11.77
N THR A 337 43.54 -52.67 -11.15
CA THR A 337 44.83 -52.14 -10.67
C THR A 337 46.00 -52.82 -11.39
N LYS A 338 47.21 -52.30 -11.21
CA LYS A 338 48.43 -52.82 -11.83
C LYS A 338 48.80 -54.19 -11.24
N TYR A 339 48.97 -55.21 -12.09
CA TYR A 339 49.36 -56.55 -11.65
C TYR A 339 50.88 -56.71 -11.66
N LYS A 340 51.46 -57.22 -10.56
CA LYS A 340 52.90 -57.47 -10.42
C LYS A 340 53.15 -58.94 -10.08
N GLY A 341 53.78 -59.67 -10.99
CA GLY A 341 54.27 -61.03 -10.77
C GLY A 341 55.77 -61.04 -10.53
N ASP A 342 56.30 -62.19 -10.07
CA ASP A 342 57.69 -62.32 -9.63
C ASP A 342 58.75 -62.01 -10.72
N ALA A 343 58.38 -62.07 -12.00
CA ALA A 343 59.27 -61.79 -13.13
C ALA A 343 58.79 -60.66 -14.08
N PHE A 344 57.60 -60.09 -13.89
CA PHE A 344 57.06 -59.05 -14.78
C PHE A 344 55.96 -58.21 -14.14
N THR A 345 55.67 -57.05 -14.72
CA THR A 345 54.57 -56.17 -14.29
C THR A 345 53.69 -55.80 -15.49
N ILE A 346 52.37 -55.95 -15.34
CA ILE A 346 51.38 -55.63 -16.38
C ILE A 346 50.54 -54.43 -15.92
N ASN A 347 50.52 -53.36 -16.73
CA ASN A 347 49.68 -52.19 -16.50
C ASN A 347 48.29 -52.38 -17.13
N LEU A 348 47.46 -53.15 -16.42
CA LEU A 348 46.08 -53.43 -16.84
C LEU A 348 45.22 -52.15 -17.03
N PRO A 349 45.31 -51.12 -16.18
CA PRO A 349 44.63 -49.84 -16.41
C PRO A 349 44.94 -49.22 -17.78
N GLU A 350 46.22 -49.19 -18.18
CA GLU A 350 46.62 -48.58 -19.44
C GLU A 350 46.19 -49.41 -20.67
N ILE A 351 46.22 -50.75 -20.55
CA ILE A 351 45.71 -51.67 -21.57
C ILE A 351 44.21 -51.44 -21.77
N LEU A 352 43.45 -51.32 -20.67
CA LEU A 352 42.02 -51.07 -20.73
C LEU A 352 41.68 -49.73 -21.39
N ARG A 353 42.42 -48.66 -21.05
CA ARG A 353 42.29 -47.34 -21.69
C ARG A 353 42.52 -47.42 -23.21
N LYS A 354 43.55 -48.15 -23.64
CA LYS A 354 43.86 -48.32 -25.08
C LYS A 354 42.80 -49.12 -25.82
N ILE A 355 42.22 -50.15 -25.19
CA ILE A 355 41.14 -50.94 -25.76
C ILE A 355 39.85 -50.11 -25.86
N LYS A 356 39.43 -49.41 -24.80
CA LYS A 356 38.26 -48.52 -24.81
C LYS A 356 38.36 -47.44 -25.89
N ARG A 357 39.56 -46.90 -26.15
CA ARG A 357 39.80 -45.91 -27.20
C ARG A 357 39.73 -46.45 -28.63
N LYS A 358 39.88 -47.76 -28.84
CA LYS A 358 39.78 -48.40 -30.17
C LYS A 358 38.40 -49.01 -30.46
N LEU A 359 37.57 -49.18 -29.42
CA LEU A 359 36.20 -49.68 -29.53
C LEU A 359 35.13 -48.57 -29.53
N LYS A 360 35.53 -47.34 -29.20
CA LYS A 360 34.84 -46.12 -29.65
C LYS A 360 35.28 -45.80 -31.06
#